data_AF-U7Q999-F1
#
_entry.id   AF-U7Q999-F1
#
_cell.length_a   1.000
_cell.length_b   1.000
_cell.length_c   1.000
_cell.angle_alpha   90.00
_cell.angle_beta   90.00
_cell.angle_gamma   90.00
#
_symmetry.space_group_name_H-M   'P 1'
#
loop_
_entity.id
_entity.type
_entity.pdbx_description
1 polymer ?
#
loop_
_entity_poly.entity_id
_entity_poly.type
_entity_poly.pdbx_seq_one_letter_code
_entity_poly.pdbx_strand_id
1 'polypeptide(L)'
;ITGTDLVRDRDGQWYVLEDNLRCPSGISYVLENRRVMKSTFPQIFATLGIQPVDEYASHLLETLLNLAPSHIADPTVVVLTPGIYNSAYFEHSFLAQQMGVELVEGRDLVVVDGYVQMRTTKGLKRIDVIYRRIDDNFIDPLAFNSESLLGIPGLMEVYSQGRVALANALGSGVADDKVIYAYVPQMIRYYLDEDQILPNVPTYLCWEKQQLDYVLANLDKL
;
A
#
# COMPACT_ATOMS: atom_id res chain seq x y z
N ILE A 1 -3.62 2.78 -0.98
CA ILE A 1 -3.72 2.11 0.34
C ILE A 1 -2.68 2.72 1.24
N THR A 2 -3.06 3.20 2.42
CA THR A 2 -2.12 3.78 3.40
C THR A 2 -2.21 2.96 4.69
N GLY A 3 -1.08 2.69 5.33
CA GLY A 3 -1.04 2.10 6.67
C GLY A 3 -0.51 3.14 7.65
N THR A 4 -1.28 3.48 8.68
CA THR A 4 -0.87 4.49 9.67
C THR A 4 -0.71 3.82 11.02
N ASP A 5 0.50 3.87 11.55
CA ASP A 5 0.85 3.27 12.84
C ASP A 5 0.46 4.21 13.97
N LEU A 6 -0.42 3.72 14.85
CA LEU A 6 -0.97 4.50 15.96
C LEU A 6 -0.49 3.95 17.30
N VAL A 7 -0.08 4.85 18.18
CA VAL A 7 0.24 4.54 19.59
C VAL A 7 -0.66 5.35 20.51
N ARG A 8 -1.02 4.76 21.65
CA ARG A 8 -1.77 5.45 22.70
C ARG A 8 -0.85 5.66 23.90
N ASP A 9 -0.61 6.91 24.28
CA ASP A 9 0.21 7.23 25.44
C ASP A 9 -0.58 6.99 26.75
N ARG A 10 0.12 7.06 27.89
CA ARG A 10 -0.40 6.80 29.24
C ARG A 10 -1.48 7.78 29.67
N ASP A 11 -1.50 8.97 29.09
CA ASP A 11 -2.55 9.97 29.27
C ASP A 11 -3.83 9.64 28.45
N GLY A 12 -3.76 8.60 27.60
CA GLY A 12 -4.84 8.15 26.75
C GLY A 12 -4.91 8.83 25.39
N GLN A 13 -4.01 9.77 25.09
CA GLN A 13 -3.92 10.45 23.81
C GLN A 13 -3.34 9.52 22.73
N TRP A 14 -3.89 9.60 21.53
CA TRP A 14 -3.40 8.88 20.37
C TRP A 14 -2.40 9.73 19.59
N TYR A 15 -1.35 9.09 19.09
CA TYR A 15 -0.33 9.68 18.23
C TYR A 15 -0.10 8.82 17.00
N VAL A 16 0.15 9.47 15.87
CA VAL A 16 0.69 8.82 14.67
C VAL A 16 2.19 8.64 14.87
N LEU A 17 2.70 7.43 14.70
CA LEU A 17 4.12 7.10 14.79
C LEU A 17 4.81 7.10 13.42
N GLU A 18 4.15 6.50 12.43
CA GLU A 18 4.68 6.32 11.08
C GLU A 18 3.52 6.15 10.10
N ASP A 19 3.71 6.61 8.85
CA ASP A 19 2.82 6.35 7.73
C ASP A 19 3.54 5.43 6.74
N ASN A 20 2.80 4.50 6.15
CA ASN A 20 3.30 3.49 5.22
C ASN A 20 2.54 3.64 3.90
N LEU A 21 3.20 4.25 2.90
CA LEU A 21 2.56 4.70 1.64
C LEU A 21 3.09 3.95 0.41
N ARG A 22 4.10 3.10 0.56
CA ARG A 22 4.63 2.23 -0.52
C ARG A 22 3.72 1.01 -0.73
N CYS A 23 4.08 -0.13 -0.14
CA CYS A 23 3.33 -1.39 -0.24
C CYS A 23 2.96 -1.90 1.17
N PRO A 24 2.07 -1.19 1.91
CA PRO A 24 1.73 -1.57 3.28
C PRO A 24 1.17 -2.99 3.36
N SER A 25 1.48 -3.68 4.45
CA SER A 25 1.06 -5.06 4.74
C SER A 25 0.48 -5.17 6.14
N GLY A 26 -0.22 -6.27 6.43
CA GLY A 26 -0.70 -6.61 7.76
C GLY A 26 -2.18 -7.00 7.81
N ILE A 27 -2.95 -6.68 6.77
CA ILE A 27 -4.40 -6.89 6.78
C ILE A 27 -4.79 -8.37 6.80
N SER A 28 -3.98 -9.26 6.21
CA SER A 28 -4.28 -10.70 6.29
C SER A 28 -4.27 -11.20 7.74
N TYR A 29 -3.38 -10.65 8.59
CA TYR A 29 -3.38 -11.00 10.01
C TYR A 29 -4.64 -10.52 10.72
N VAL A 30 -5.15 -9.31 10.40
CA VAL A 30 -6.39 -8.79 10.99
C VAL A 30 -7.57 -9.71 10.66
N LEU A 31 -7.68 -10.10 9.39
CA LEU A 31 -8.76 -10.95 8.89
C LEU A 31 -8.69 -12.38 9.47
N GLU A 32 -7.50 -12.99 9.46
CA GLU A 32 -7.30 -14.33 10.01
C GLU A 32 -7.45 -14.36 11.53
N ASN A 33 -6.92 -13.37 12.25
CA ASN A 33 -7.13 -13.25 13.69
C ASN A 33 -8.62 -13.13 14.00
N ARG A 34 -9.37 -12.34 13.24
CA ARG A 34 -10.83 -12.25 13.42
C ARG A 34 -11.52 -13.58 13.19
N ARG A 35 -11.15 -14.29 12.13
CA ARG A 35 -11.70 -15.61 11.78
C ARG A 35 -11.45 -16.63 12.89
N VAL A 36 -10.21 -16.73 13.37
CA VAL A 36 -9.83 -17.62 14.48
C VAL A 36 -10.60 -17.26 15.74
N MET A 37 -10.65 -15.97 16.12
CA MET A 37 -11.39 -15.53 17.31
C MET A 37 -12.88 -15.85 17.24
N LYS A 38 -13.54 -15.64 16.09
CA LYS A 38 -14.95 -16.01 15.89
C LYS A 38 -15.18 -17.52 16.06
N SER A 39 -14.26 -18.34 15.54
CA SER A 39 -14.36 -19.81 15.64
C SER A 39 -14.07 -20.33 17.04
N THR A 40 -13.11 -19.73 17.76
CA THR A 40 -12.69 -20.19 19.09
C THR A 40 -13.61 -19.67 20.20
N PHE A 41 -14.13 -18.44 20.08
CA PHE A 41 -14.93 -17.77 21.11
C PHE A 41 -16.28 -17.27 20.60
N PRO A 42 -17.14 -18.13 20.01
CA PRO A 42 -18.38 -17.69 19.37
C PRO A 42 -19.34 -16.98 20.34
N GLN A 43 -19.35 -17.34 21.62
CA GLN A 43 -20.21 -16.71 22.63
C GLN A 43 -19.85 -15.23 22.90
N ILE A 44 -18.57 -14.85 22.79
CA ILE A 44 -18.14 -13.45 22.92
C ILE A 44 -18.75 -12.61 21.79
N PHE A 45 -18.72 -13.12 20.57
CA PHE A 45 -19.29 -12.46 19.39
C PHE A 45 -20.82 -12.44 19.38
N ALA A 46 -21.48 -13.37 20.08
CA ALA A 46 -22.93 -13.35 20.25
C ALA A 46 -23.40 -12.29 21.26
N THR A 47 -22.52 -11.87 22.18
CA THR A 47 -22.87 -10.97 23.29
C THR A 47 -22.37 -9.55 23.06
N LEU A 48 -21.22 -9.38 22.43
CA LEU A 48 -20.62 -8.06 22.14
C LEU A 48 -20.96 -7.62 20.71
N GLY A 49 -21.27 -6.34 20.53
CA GLY A 49 -21.50 -5.71 19.21
C GLY A 49 -20.22 -5.48 18.41
N ILE A 50 -19.46 -6.54 18.13
CA ILE A 50 -18.17 -6.46 17.42
C ILE A 50 -18.42 -6.23 15.93
N GLN A 51 -17.89 -5.13 15.39
CA GLN A 51 -18.03 -4.77 13.98
C GLN A 51 -17.28 -5.74 13.05
N PRO A 52 -17.85 -6.12 11.89
CA PRO A 52 -17.19 -6.98 10.91
C PRO A 52 -15.97 -6.30 10.27
N VAL A 53 -15.09 -7.11 9.68
CA VAL A 53 -13.88 -6.64 8.96
C VAL A 53 -13.70 -7.35 7.61
N ASP A 54 -14.55 -8.33 7.33
CA ASP A 54 -14.51 -9.22 6.18
C ASP A 54 -14.83 -8.53 4.84
N GLU A 55 -15.41 -7.32 4.88
CA GLU A 55 -15.67 -6.48 3.70
C GLU A 55 -14.42 -5.75 3.17
N TYR A 56 -13.26 -5.90 3.83
CA TYR A 56 -12.04 -5.21 3.40
C TYR A 56 -11.66 -5.52 1.95
N ALA A 57 -11.69 -6.79 1.54
CA ALA A 57 -11.27 -7.19 0.21
C ALA A 57 -12.21 -6.64 -0.87
N SER A 58 -13.53 -6.62 -0.62
CA SER A 58 -14.49 -6.02 -1.54
C SER A 58 -14.29 -4.51 -1.69
N HIS A 59 -14.08 -3.78 -0.58
CA HIS A 59 -13.80 -2.35 -0.64
C HIS A 59 -12.46 -2.04 -1.31
N LEU A 60 -11.45 -2.89 -1.11
CA LEU A 60 -10.17 -2.78 -1.81
C LEU A 60 -10.36 -2.95 -3.31
N LEU A 61 -11.07 -4.01 -3.73
CA LEU A 61 -11.36 -4.24 -5.16
C LEU A 61 -12.13 -3.06 -5.76
N GLU A 62 -13.18 -2.58 -5.10
CA GLU A 62 -13.95 -1.42 -5.55
C GLU A 62 -13.06 -0.18 -5.71
N THR A 63 -12.18 0.07 -4.74
CA THR A 63 -11.20 1.17 -4.81
C THR A 63 -10.27 1.02 -6.01
N LEU A 64 -9.79 -0.19 -6.30
CA LEU A 64 -8.93 -0.48 -7.45
C LEU A 64 -9.67 -0.30 -8.78
N LEU A 65 -10.91 -0.78 -8.88
CA LEU A 65 -11.75 -0.62 -10.08
C LEU A 65 -11.99 0.87 -10.40
N ASN A 66 -12.13 1.71 -9.38
CA ASN A 66 -12.28 3.17 -9.53
C ASN A 66 -11.03 3.88 -10.08
N LEU A 67 -9.87 3.21 -10.14
CA LEU A 67 -8.67 3.75 -10.79
C LEU A 67 -8.68 3.58 -12.32
N ALA A 68 -9.52 2.69 -12.84
CA ALA A 68 -9.63 2.51 -14.27
C ALA A 68 -10.31 3.71 -14.93
N PRO A 69 -9.93 4.10 -16.16
CA PRO A 69 -10.64 5.12 -16.91
C PRO A 69 -12.13 4.81 -17.06
N SER A 70 -12.99 5.80 -16.88
CA SER A 70 -14.45 5.65 -16.88
C SER A 70 -15.07 5.11 -18.17
N HIS A 71 -14.32 5.11 -19.28
CA HIS A 71 -14.74 4.53 -20.56
C HIS A 71 -14.58 3.00 -20.63
N ILE A 72 -13.92 2.38 -19.65
CA ILE A 72 -13.75 0.92 -19.56
C ILE A 72 -14.88 0.34 -18.72
N ALA A 73 -15.80 -0.39 -19.35
CA ALA A 73 -16.99 -0.91 -18.68
C ALA A 73 -16.72 -2.07 -17.73
N ASP A 74 -15.70 -2.88 -17.99
CA ASP A 74 -15.33 -4.06 -17.20
C ASP A 74 -13.80 -4.13 -17.05
N PRO A 75 -13.20 -3.29 -16.18
CA PRO A 75 -11.76 -3.18 -16.06
C PRO A 75 -11.16 -4.43 -15.40
N THR A 76 -10.06 -4.93 -15.95
CA THR A 76 -9.34 -6.07 -15.38
C THR A 76 -8.31 -5.61 -14.36
N VAL A 77 -8.50 -6.05 -13.11
CA VAL A 77 -7.59 -5.85 -11.97
C VAL A 77 -6.75 -7.11 -11.74
N VAL A 78 -5.47 -6.94 -11.41
CA VAL A 78 -4.58 -8.03 -10.99
C VAL A 78 -3.74 -7.62 -9.78
N VAL A 79 -3.27 -8.61 -9.00
CA VAL A 79 -2.27 -8.41 -7.94
C VAL A 79 -0.91 -8.85 -8.46
N LEU A 80 0.03 -7.91 -8.61
CA LEU A 80 1.40 -8.20 -9.02
C LEU A 80 2.26 -8.50 -7.80
N THR A 81 2.83 -9.71 -7.75
CA THR A 81 3.64 -10.22 -6.64
C THR A 81 5.09 -10.51 -7.08
N PRO A 82 6.09 -10.32 -6.20
CA PRO A 82 7.47 -10.75 -6.46
C PRO A 82 7.66 -12.28 -6.37
N GLY A 83 6.62 -13.03 -6.01
CA GLY A 83 6.63 -14.49 -5.95
C GLY A 83 6.87 -15.07 -4.55
N ILE A 84 6.94 -16.40 -4.48
CA ILE A 84 6.87 -17.21 -3.25
C ILE A 84 7.98 -16.95 -2.22
N TYR A 85 9.11 -16.36 -2.65
CA TYR A 85 10.25 -16.10 -1.77
C TYR A 85 10.15 -14.77 -1.01
N ASN A 86 9.06 -14.02 -1.19
CA ASN A 86 8.77 -12.83 -0.42
C ASN A 86 7.98 -13.19 0.86
N SER A 87 8.36 -12.59 1.99
CA SER A 87 7.75 -12.85 3.29
C SER A 87 6.25 -12.54 3.37
N ALA A 88 5.77 -11.60 2.55
CA ALA A 88 4.36 -11.22 2.49
C ALA A 88 3.58 -11.96 1.38
N TYR A 89 4.17 -12.94 0.69
CA TYR A 89 3.52 -13.67 -0.40
C TYR A 89 2.17 -14.28 0.00
N PHE A 90 2.08 -14.80 1.24
CA PHE A 90 0.81 -15.29 1.78
C PHE A 90 -0.29 -14.22 1.69
N GLU A 91 -0.02 -13.00 2.15
CA GLU A 91 -0.98 -11.90 2.10
C GLU A 91 -1.35 -11.52 0.66
N HIS A 92 -0.38 -11.54 -0.27
CA HIS A 92 -0.64 -11.23 -1.68
C HIS A 92 -1.64 -12.23 -2.27
N SER A 93 -1.36 -13.53 -2.07
CA SER A 93 -2.22 -14.62 -2.55
C SER A 93 -3.59 -14.62 -1.88
N PHE A 94 -3.62 -14.34 -0.58
CA PHE A 94 -4.84 -14.26 0.20
C PHE A 94 -5.74 -13.11 -0.31
N LEU A 95 -5.19 -11.91 -0.48
CA LEU A 95 -5.95 -10.76 -0.98
C LEU A 95 -6.43 -10.96 -2.41
N ALA A 96 -5.58 -11.49 -3.31
CA ALA A 96 -5.98 -11.80 -4.68
C ALA A 96 -7.17 -12.78 -4.69
N GLN A 97 -7.10 -13.84 -3.87
CA GLN A 97 -8.18 -14.81 -3.72
C GLN A 97 -9.47 -14.19 -3.16
N GLN A 98 -9.39 -13.38 -2.10
CA GLN A 98 -10.56 -12.74 -1.49
C GLN A 98 -11.21 -11.71 -2.43
N MET A 99 -10.42 -11.01 -3.22
CA MET A 99 -10.93 -10.10 -4.26
C MET A 99 -11.45 -10.85 -5.49
N GLY A 100 -11.09 -12.11 -5.69
CA GLY A 100 -11.44 -12.86 -6.90
C GLY A 100 -10.71 -12.36 -8.15
N VAL A 101 -9.47 -11.87 -7.99
CA VAL A 101 -8.61 -11.40 -9.08
C VAL A 101 -7.38 -12.28 -9.26
N GLU A 102 -6.73 -12.18 -10.40
CA GLU A 102 -5.53 -12.98 -10.69
C GLU A 102 -4.32 -12.49 -9.86
N LEU A 103 -3.60 -13.45 -9.28
CA LEU A 103 -2.27 -13.24 -8.71
C LEU A 103 -1.23 -13.52 -9.79
N VAL A 104 -0.43 -12.52 -10.15
CA VAL A 104 0.51 -12.60 -11.28
C VAL A 104 1.92 -12.20 -10.87
N GLU A 105 2.93 -12.81 -11.48
CA GLU A 105 4.32 -12.37 -11.44
C GLU A 105 4.65 -11.56 -12.71
N GLY A 106 5.77 -10.81 -12.71
CA GLY A 106 6.17 -9.99 -13.86
C GLY A 106 6.25 -10.78 -15.18
N ARG A 107 6.68 -12.05 -15.12
CA ARG A 107 6.78 -12.97 -16.28
C ARG A 107 5.43 -13.32 -16.92
N ASP A 108 4.34 -13.22 -16.17
CA ASP A 108 2.98 -13.52 -16.65
C ASP A 108 2.41 -12.36 -17.47
N LEU A 109 3.02 -11.18 -17.37
CA LEU A 109 2.63 -9.96 -18.03
C LEU A 109 3.61 -9.59 -19.14
N VAL A 110 3.11 -8.89 -20.16
CA VAL A 110 3.90 -8.41 -21.28
C VAL A 110 3.32 -7.12 -21.82
N VAL A 111 4.17 -6.21 -22.28
CA VAL A 111 3.73 -5.03 -23.03
C VAL A 111 3.65 -5.39 -24.51
N VAL A 112 2.43 -5.33 -25.07
CA VAL A 112 2.16 -5.59 -26.49
C VAL A 112 1.14 -4.56 -26.99
N ASP A 113 1.37 -4.00 -28.18
CA ASP A 113 0.54 -2.96 -28.81
C ASP A 113 0.30 -1.74 -27.90
N GLY A 114 1.29 -1.45 -27.05
CA GLY A 114 1.26 -0.34 -26.09
C GLY A 114 0.26 -0.52 -24.94
N TYR A 115 -0.11 -1.77 -24.61
CA TYR A 115 -0.91 -2.14 -23.44
C TYR A 115 -0.19 -3.20 -22.61
N VAL A 116 -0.42 -3.20 -21.30
CA VAL A 116 -0.03 -4.33 -20.45
C VAL A 116 -1.05 -5.44 -20.64
N GLN A 117 -0.58 -6.64 -20.97
CA GLN A 117 -1.43 -7.78 -21.22
C GLN A 117 -0.90 -9.00 -20.46
N MET A 118 -1.82 -9.76 -19.88
CA MET A 118 -1.56 -11.03 -19.21
C MET A 118 -1.61 -12.19 -20.20
N ARG A 119 -0.64 -13.10 -20.09
CA ARG A 119 -0.59 -14.33 -20.89
C ARG A 119 -1.61 -15.32 -20.35
N THR A 120 -2.54 -15.76 -21.19
CA THR A 120 -3.49 -16.82 -20.87
C THR A 120 -3.45 -17.92 -21.93
N THR A 121 -4.02 -19.08 -21.62
CA THR A 121 -4.15 -20.18 -22.60
C THR A 121 -5.06 -19.84 -23.78
N LYS A 122 -5.93 -18.83 -23.64
CA LYS A 122 -6.84 -18.36 -24.70
C LYS A 122 -6.27 -17.17 -25.49
N GLY A 123 -5.07 -16.72 -25.17
CA GLY A 123 -4.45 -15.53 -25.75
C GLY A 123 -4.15 -14.46 -24.70
N LEU A 124 -3.83 -13.26 -25.17
CA LEU A 124 -3.51 -12.14 -24.29
C LEU A 124 -4.80 -11.50 -23.76
N LYS A 125 -4.81 -11.20 -22.46
CA LYS A 125 -5.89 -10.45 -21.80
C LYS A 125 -5.35 -9.11 -21.33
N ARG A 126 -5.94 -8.01 -21.78
CA ARG A 126 -5.56 -6.66 -21.33
C ARG A 126 -5.78 -6.50 -19.83
N ILE A 127 -4.83 -5.82 -19.18
CA ILE A 127 -4.89 -5.43 -17.77
C ILE A 127 -5.04 -3.92 -17.69
N ASP A 128 -5.98 -3.45 -16.86
CA ASP A 128 -6.29 -2.02 -16.73
C ASP A 128 -5.79 -1.45 -15.40
N VAL A 129 -5.75 -2.27 -14.34
CA VAL A 129 -5.27 -1.87 -13.01
C VAL A 129 -4.38 -2.96 -12.42
N ILE A 130 -3.21 -2.55 -11.91
CA ILE A 130 -2.27 -3.43 -11.22
C ILE A 130 -2.17 -2.98 -9.76
N TYR A 131 -2.62 -3.83 -8.84
CA TYR A 131 -2.27 -3.72 -7.44
C TYR A 131 -0.88 -4.31 -7.22
N ARG A 132 0.14 -3.46 -7.19
CA ARG A 132 1.54 -3.87 -7.08
C ARG A 132 1.93 -4.14 -5.62
N ARG A 133 2.59 -5.28 -5.40
CA ARG A 133 3.25 -5.65 -4.15
C ARG A 133 4.76 -5.76 -4.34
N ILE A 134 5.29 -4.94 -5.24
CA ILE A 134 6.70 -4.85 -5.63
C ILE A 134 7.13 -3.39 -5.50
N ASP A 135 8.33 -3.17 -4.95
CA ASP A 135 8.95 -1.85 -4.85
C ASP A 135 9.23 -1.22 -6.22
N ASP A 136 9.21 0.11 -6.26
CA ASP A 136 9.33 0.93 -7.48
C ASP A 136 10.58 0.55 -8.29
N ASN A 137 11.72 0.35 -7.62
CA ASN A 137 12.99 0.03 -8.27
C ASN A 137 12.97 -1.27 -9.09
N PHE A 138 12.04 -2.18 -8.80
CA PHE A 138 11.97 -3.49 -9.43
C PHE A 138 10.82 -3.61 -10.44
N ILE A 139 9.97 -2.59 -10.59
CA ILE A 139 8.72 -2.67 -11.35
C ILE A 139 8.91 -2.70 -12.87
N ASP A 140 9.96 -2.04 -13.39
CA ASP A 140 10.28 -1.96 -14.81
C ASP A 140 11.81 -1.89 -15.01
N PRO A 141 12.44 -2.96 -15.55
CA PRO A 141 13.88 -2.96 -15.77
C PRO A 141 14.36 -2.01 -16.88
N LEU A 142 13.47 -1.48 -17.72
CA LEU A 142 13.84 -0.48 -18.74
C LEU A 142 13.94 0.94 -18.17
N ALA A 143 13.32 1.19 -17.01
CA ALA A 143 13.27 2.51 -16.39
C ALA A 143 14.04 2.60 -15.06
N PHE A 144 14.13 1.50 -14.31
CA PHE A 144 14.73 1.46 -12.99
C PHE A 144 15.92 0.48 -12.93
N ASN A 145 15.86 -0.55 -12.10
CA ASN A 145 16.92 -1.54 -11.99
C ASN A 145 16.89 -2.50 -13.19
N SER A 146 17.87 -2.35 -14.09
CA SER A 146 18.03 -3.20 -15.29
C SER A 146 18.27 -4.68 -15.00
N GLU A 147 18.69 -5.03 -13.79
CA GLU A 147 18.87 -6.42 -13.35
C GLU A 147 17.59 -7.02 -12.73
N SER A 148 16.51 -6.25 -12.62
CA SER A 148 15.24 -6.74 -12.06
C SER A 148 14.65 -7.85 -12.94
N LEU A 149 14.35 -8.98 -12.31
CA LEU A 149 13.59 -10.09 -12.90
C LEU A 149 12.11 -10.11 -12.44
N LEU A 150 11.72 -9.16 -11.58
CA LEU A 150 10.40 -9.13 -10.95
C LEU A 150 9.39 -8.27 -11.73
N GLY A 151 9.91 -7.28 -12.46
CA GLY A 151 9.12 -6.26 -13.15
C GLY A 151 8.62 -6.67 -14.53
N ILE A 152 8.04 -5.69 -15.22
CA ILE A 152 7.45 -5.84 -16.54
C ILE A 152 8.16 -4.83 -17.46
N PRO A 153 9.02 -5.28 -18.40
CA PRO A 153 9.73 -4.38 -19.30
C PRO A 153 8.77 -3.47 -20.08
N GLY A 154 8.95 -2.15 -19.97
CA GLY A 154 8.16 -1.14 -20.68
C GLY A 154 6.86 -0.74 -19.99
N LEU A 155 6.61 -1.21 -18.77
CA LEU A 155 5.45 -0.81 -17.98
C LEU A 155 5.37 0.70 -17.77
N MET A 156 6.50 1.37 -17.56
CA MET A 156 6.53 2.81 -17.31
C MET A 156 6.05 3.62 -18.51
N GLU A 157 6.34 3.17 -19.72
CA GLU A 157 5.83 3.81 -20.93
C GLU A 157 4.30 3.73 -20.96
N VAL A 158 3.72 2.54 -20.74
CA VAL A 158 2.26 2.33 -20.73
C VAL A 158 1.59 3.11 -19.60
N TYR A 159 2.19 3.13 -18.42
CA TYR A 159 1.70 3.90 -17.26
C TYR A 159 1.71 5.40 -17.54
N SER A 160 2.80 5.94 -18.10
CA SER A 160 2.91 7.37 -18.44
C SER A 160 1.89 7.82 -19.50
N GLN A 161 1.44 6.90 -20.36
CA GLN A 161 0.41 7.14 -21.37
C GLN A 161 -1.02 7.00 -20.81
N GLY A 162 -1.18 6.73 -19.52
CA GLY A 162 -2.49 6.59 -18.85
C GLY A 162 -3.27 5.34 -19.29
N ARG A 163 -2.58 4.31 -19.79
CA ARG A 163 -3.20 3.09 -20.33
C ARG A 163 -3.34 1.95 -19.31
N VAL A 164 -2.67 2.08 -18.16
CA VAL A 164 -2.77 1.19 -17.01
C VAL A 164 -2.66 2.02 -15.73
N ALA A 165 -3.41 1.67 -14.70
CA ALA A 165 -3.28 2.26 -13.37
C ALA A 165 -2.42 1.38 -12.46
N LEU A 166 -1.58 2.00 -11.63
CA LEU A 166 -0.78 1.33 -10.62
C LEU A 166 -1.25 1.73 -9.22
N ALA A 167 -1.49 0.74 -8.36
CA ALA A 167 -1.85 0.94 -6.97
C ALA A 167 -0.82 0.22 -6.07
N ASN A 168 -0.16 0.88 -5.13
CA ASN A 168 -0.07 2.33 -5.01
C ASN A 168 0.68 2.97 -6.19
N ALA A 169 0.51 4.27 -6.39
CA ALA A 169 1.27 5.02 -7.38
C ALA A 169 2.79 4.91 -7.10
N LEU A 170 3.59 5.07 -8.14
CA LEU A 170 5.05 5.15 -7.98
C LEU A 170 5.44 6.50 -7.36
N GLY A 171 6.54 6.53 -6.62
CA GLY A 171 7.05 7.73 -5.95
C GLY A 171 6.33 8.09 -4.66
N SER A 172 5.34 7.32 -4.21
CA SER A 172 4.66 7.56 -2.92
C SER A 172 5.60 7.50 -1.72
N GLY A 173 6.75 6.84 -1.87
CA GLY A 173 7.78 6.76 -0.84
C GLY A 173 8.43 8.10 -0.46
N VAL A 174 8.23 9.17 -1.24
CA VAL A 174 8.63 10.51 -0.82
C VAL A 174 7.78 10.99 0.36
N ALA A 175 6.50 10.62 0.40
CA ALA A 175 5.55 11.11 1.39
C ALA A 175 5.63 10.35 2.72
N ASP A 176 6.15 9.11 2.72
CA ASP A 176 6.38 8.32 3.94
C ASP A 176 7.81 8.39 4.47
N ASP A 177 8.66 9.25 3.89
CA ASP A 177 10.00 9.43 4.40
C ASP A 177 9.98 10.05 5.82
N LYS A 178 10.87 9.58 6.70
CA LYS A 178 10.96 10.02 8.10
C LYS A 178 11.19 11.53 8.22
N VAL A 179 11.85 12.14 7.24
CA VAL A 179 12.00 13.59 7.14
C VAL A 179 10.65 14.26 6.94
N ILE A 180 9.87 13.74 6.00
CA ILE A 180 8.61 14.33 5.57
C ILE A 180 7.53 14.18 6.65
N TYR A 181 7.59 13.10 7.44
CA TYR A 181 6.76 12.90 8.61
C TYR A 181 6.74 14.12 9.57
N ALA A 182 7.87 14.79 9.79
CA ALA A 182 7.94 15.97 10.66
C ALA A 182 7.18 17.20 10.11
N TYR A 183 6.84 17.19 8.81
CA TYR A 183 6.15 18.25 8.11
C TYR A 183 4.65 17.98 7.87
N VAL A 184 4.15 16.78 8.19
CA VAL A 184 2.73 16.42 8.04
C VAL A 184 1.76 17.43 8.70
N PRO A 185 2.03 17.94 9.93
CA PRO A 185 1.16 18.95 10.54
C PRO A 185 1.03 20.23 9.69
N GLN A 186 2.14 20.66 9.10
CA GLN A 186 2.20 21.83 8.22
C GLN A 186 1.51 21.54 6.89
N MET A 187 1.59 20.32 6.37
CA MET A 187 0.87 19.89 5.17
C MET A 187 -0.65 19.94 5.38
N ILE A 188 -1.15 19.41 6.51
CA ILE A 188 -2.57 19.47 6.86
C ILE A 188 -3.05 20.93 6.85
N ARG A 189 -2.32 21.82 7.52
CA ARG A 189 -2.67 23.24 7.55
C ARG A 189 -2.59 23.89 6.17
N TYR A 190 -1.57 23.57 5.38
CA TYR A 190 -1.38 24.17 4.07
C TYR A 190 -2.44 23.73 3.04
N TYR A 191 -2.77 22.43 3.00
CA TYR A 191 -3.68 21.88 1.99
C TYR A 191 -5.16 21.92 2.40
N LEU A 192 -5.46 21.85 3.71
CA LEU A 192 -6.83 21.75 4.21
C LEU A 192 -7.28 22.98 5.01
N ASP A 193 -6.36 23.87 5.39
CA ASP A 193 -6.61 25.00 6.32
C ASP A 193 -7.18 24.53 7.68
N GLU A 194 -6.76 23.34 8.11
CA GLU A 194 -7.20 22.68 9.33
C GLU A 194 -6.04 22.47 10.32
N ASP A 195 -6.39 22.29 11.60
CA ASP A 195 -5.47 21.76 12.61
C ASP A 195 -5.49 20.22 12.58
N GLN A 196 -4.36 19.59 12.89
CA GLN A 196 -4.28 18.13 12.94
C GLN A 196 -5.24 17.57 14.02
N ILE A 197 -6.03 16.56 13.63
CA ILE A 197 -6.90 15.83 14.57
C ILE A 197 -6.08 14.83 15.39
N LEU A 198 -5.18 14.10 14.72
CA LEU A 198 -4.26 13.16 15.35
C LEU A 198 -2.85 13.78 15.35
N PRO A 199 -2.23 13.97 16.52
CA PRO A 199 -0.88 14.51 16.60
C PRO A 199 0.18 13.50 16.18
N ASN A 200 1.26 14.00 15.59
CA ASN A 200 2.50 13.24 15.41
C ASN A 200 3.28 13.16 16.72
N VAL A 201 4.07 12.11 16.89
CA VAL A 201 5.10 12.03 17.92
C VAL A 201 6.14 13.14 17.67
N PRO A 202 6.52 13.93 18.69
CA PRO A 202 7.54 14.95 18.54
C PRO A 202 8.83 14.39 17.94
N THR A 203 9.18 14.85 16.76
CA THR A 203 10.33 14.37 15.99
C THR A 203 11.25 15.52 15.66
N TYR A 204 12.54 15.36 15.97
CA TYR A 204 13.54 16.41 15.81
C TYR A 204 14.36 16.21 14.53
N LEU A 205 14.51 17.28 13.75
CA LEU A 205 15.24 17.34 12.50
C LEU A 205 16.69 17.77 12.74
N CYS A 206 17.60 16.81 12.91
CA CYS A 206 18.99 17.08 13.26
C CYS A 206 19.84 17.78 12.18
N TRP A 207 19.31 18.09 10.98
CA TRP A 207 19.99 19.05 10.08
C TRP A 207 19.74 20.51 10.49
N GLU A 208 18.71 20.77 11.30
CA GLU A 208 18.47 22.08 11.88
C GLU A 208 19.32 22.20 13.14
N LYS A 209 20.29 23.11 13.12
CA LYS A 209 21.27 23.26 14.20
C LYS A 209 20.64 23.36 15.59
N GLN A 210 19.54 24.12 15.71
CA GLN A 210 18.85 24.29 16.99
C GLN A 210 18.24 22.98 17.51
N GLN A 211 17.65 22.17 16.62
CA GLN A 211 17.06 20.88 17.00
C GLN A 211 18.15 19.86 17.32
N LEU A 212 19.25 19.84 16.56
CA LEU A 212 20.42 19.02 16.84
C LEU A 212 21.01 19.34 18.22
N ASP A 213 21.23 20.62 18.52
CA ASP A 213 21.77 21.07 19.81
C ASP A 213 20.87 20.61 20.97
N TYR A 214 19.53 20.66 20.79
CA TYR A 214 18.57 20.17 21.76
C TYR A 214 18.67 18.65 21.96
N VAL A 215 18.74 17.87 20.88
CA VAL A 215 18.86 16.41 20.94
C VAL A 215 20.16 16.01 21.65
N LEU A 216 21.29 16.62 21.27
CA LEU A 216 22.59 16.35 21.90
C LEU A 216 22.60 16.68 23.39
N ALA A 217 21.87 17.73 23.81
CA ALA A 217 21.76 18.13 25.21
C ALA A 217 20.82 17.26 26.06
N ASN A 218 19.96 16.43 25.45
CA ASN A 218 18.91 15.66 26.14
C ASN A 218 18.90 14.16 25.75
N LEU A 219 20.02 13.63 25.28
CA LEU A 219 20.12 12.26 24.76
C LEU A 219 19.68 11.16 25.75
N ASP A 220 19.75 11.44 27.05
CA ASP A 220 19.38 10.55 28.15
C ASP A 220 17.86 10.53 28.44
N LYS A 221 17.09 11.42 27.82
CA LYS A 221 15.65 11.65 28.11
C LYS A 221 14.74 11.48 26.89
N LEU A 222 15.33 11.21 25.71
CA LEU A 222 14.65 11.04 24.43
C LEU A 222 14.45 9.57 24.09
#